data_AF-A0A958ENB0-F1
#
_entry.id   AF-A0A958ENB0-F1
#
_cell.length_a   1.000
_cell.length_b   1.000
_cell.length_c   1.000
_cell.angle_alpha   90.00
_cell.angle_beta   90.00
_cell.angle_gamma   90.00
#
_symmetry.space_group_name_H-M   'P 1'
#
loop_
_entity.id
_entity.type
_entity.pdbx_description
1 polymer ?
#
loop_
_entity_poly.entity_id
_entity_poly.type
_entity_poly.pdbx_seq_one_letter_code
_entity_poly.pdbx_strand_id
1 'polypeptide(L)'
;DLRMKLFIDPAELKQYYAASPDWLKKLMIAWADGINYFLYKNPQVKPKLLSHFEPWMALSFTEGSIGGDIERVSISKLREFYGGGKTDVAYNDQALISDDEPRGSNGFAIAPKLTANGNALFLINPHTSFFFRSEVHMVSEEGLNAYGAVTWGQCFIYQGFKSKTGWMHTSSAADVIDEYLETIVEKDGKYFYTHGENEKELKATTLHMPYKTDNGMAYKDITVYHSHHGPIIREDDGKWVAIALMNTPVDALTQSYSRTKTTGNESFRKMMQTRTNSSNNTVYADADGNIAYYHGNYMPRRDPSFDWSKPVDGSNPATDYKGLHNLDEMIIILNPENGWIQNCNSTPFTAAGPYSPKPENYPIYMAPDNENFRGLHAVEVLENKSGFTLESLIAAAYDSHLNGFETLLPPLLSAYDKAGSKNRKVRDAISLLKKWDKHFSEESVETSLAIYWATEAQRLAYQNPDRGEKSANDFITDGMSNADLLAALTTTIKRLEDDFGSYKTAWGVINRLQRINGDIQQPFDDSKASLPVGFASSRWGSLASFGARTYPGTKRMYGTSGNSFVAVVEFGDRIQAKSIVNGGQSSDPNSPHFHDQGLMYTKGEFKDVYYYREDIEKNAEKTYQPGLN
;
A
#
# COMPACT_ATOMS: atom_id res chain seq x y z
N ASP A 1 9.57 18.84 6.47
CA ASP A 1 9.51 20.11 5.71
C ASP A 1 10.54 20.19 4.59
N LEU A 2 11.84 20.15 4.88
CA LEU A 2 12.88 20.30 3.85
C LEU A 2 12.70 19.31 2.69
N ARG A 3 12.53 18.01 3.00
CA ARG A 3 12.24 16.95 2.02
C ARG A 3 11.11 17.32 1.05
N MET A 4 9.99 17.82 1.56
CA MET A 4 8.85 18.20 0.72
C MET A 4 9.15 19.45 -0.11
N LYS A 5 9.83 20.45 0.46
CA LYS A 5 10.16 21.71 -0.20
C LYS A 5 11.25 21.58 -1.28
N LEU A 6 11.92 20.44 -1.39
CA LEU A 6 12.78 20.12 -2.55
C LEU A 6 11.97 19.90 -3.84
N PHE A 7 10.70 19.50 -3.73
CA PHE A 7 9.86 19.14 -4.88
C PHE A 7 8.60 20.01 -4.98
N ILE A 8 8.12 20.53 -3.85
CA ILE A 8 6.85 21.24 -3.74
C ILE A 8 7.12 22.69 -3.31
N ASP A 9 7.00 23.60 -4.28
CA ASP A 9 6.98 25.04 -4.03
C ASP A 9 5.54 25.58 -4.15
N PRO A 10 4.96 26.15 -3.07
CA PRO A 10 3.65 26.81 -3.14
C PRO A 10 3.54 27.89 -4.22
N ALA A 11 4.61 28.61 -4.55
CA ALA A 11 4.59 29.60 -5.62
C ALA A 11 4.41 28.94 -6.99
N GLU A 12 5.09 27.82 -7.22
CA GLU A 12 4.98 27.02 -8.44
C GLU A 12 3.61 26.34 -8.55
N LEU A 13 3.10 25.74 -7.46
CA LEU A 13 1.76 25.15 -7.44
C LEU A 13 0.66 26.18 -7.77
N LYS A 14 0.80 27.43 -7.33
CA LYS A 14 -0.13 28.51 -7.70
C LYS A 14 -0.06 28.84 -9.20
N GLN A 15 1.13 28.79 -9.81
CA GLN A 15 1.28 28.96 -11.26
C GLN A 15 0.65 27.78 -12.01
N TYR A 16 0.88 26.54 -11.56
CA TYR A 16 0.24 25.34 -12.13
C TYR A 16 -1.28 25.41 -12.01
N TYR A 17 -1.81 25.82 -10.86
CA TYR A 17 -3.24 26.08 -10.70
C TYR A 17 -3.74 27.13 -11.70
N ALA A 18 -3.03 28.26 -11.84
CA ALA A 18 -3.42 29.33 -12.77
C ALA A 18 -3.39 28.88 -14.24
N ALA A 19 -2.46 28.00 -14.61
CA ALA A 19 -2.33 27.42 -15.95
C ALA A 19 -3.25 26.20 -16.19
N SER A 20 -3.84 25.63 -15.14
CA SER A 20 -4.68 24.44 -15.24
C SER A 20 -5.93 24.68 -16.10
N PRO A 21 -6.46 23.63 -16.76
CA PRO A 21 -7.73 23.71 -17.46
C PRO A 21 -8.88 24.17 -16.56
N ASP A 22 -9.86 24.88 -17.11
CA ASP A 22 -10.96 25.46 -16.34
C ASP A 22 -11.78 24.41 -15.57
N TRP A 23 -11.99 23.23 -16.17
CA TRP A 23 -12.70 22.14 -15.49
C TRP A 23 -11.93 21.65 -14.24
N LEU A 24 -10.59 21.62 -14.30
CA LEU A 24 -9.76 21.18 -13.18
C LEU A 24 -9.72 22.26 -12.10
N LYS A 25 -9.66 23.54 -12.47
CA LYS A 25 -9.80 24.67 -11.52
C LYS A 25 -11.12 24.59 -10.76
N LYS A 26 -12.25 24.35 -11.45
CA LYS A 26 -13.56 24.19 -10.80
C LYS A 26 -13.57 23.05 -9.78
N LEU A 27 -12.97 21.90 -10.12
CA LEU A 27 -12.83 20.78 -9.19
C LEU A 27 -12.01 21.17 -7.94
N MET A 28 -10.87 21.83 -8.14
CA MET A 28 -10.00 22.26 -7.04
C MET A 28 -10.65 23.31 -6.14
N ILE A 29 -11.43 24.23 -6.72
CA ILE A 29 -12.23 25.21 -5.98
C ILE A 29 -13.29 24.48 -5.13
N ALA A 30 -14.07 23.60 -5.74
CA ALA A 30 -15.13 22.86 -5.03
C ALA A 30 -14.58 22.00 -3.89
N TRP A 31 -13.40 21.40 -4.08
CA TRP A 31 -12.70 20.66 -3.02
C TRP A 31 -12.32 21.55 -1.83
N ALA A 32 -11.69 22.69 -2.09
CA ALA A 32 -11.31 23.64 -1.04
C ALA A 32 -12.54 24.21 -0.33
N ASP A 33 -13.53 24.66 -1.08
CA ASP A 33 -14.78 25.23 -0.56
C ASP A 33 -15.55 24.24 0.32
N GLY A 34 -15.64 22.97 -0.10
CA GLY A 34 -16.31 21.93 0.68
C GLY A 34 -15.68 21.73 2.07
N ILE A 35 -14.35 21.67 2.13
CA ILE A 35 -13.61 21.53 3.40
C ILE A 35 -13.76 22.79 4.24
N ASN A 36 -13.57 23.97 3.64
CA ASN A 36 -13.69 25.25 4.33
C ASN A 36 -15.09 25.49 4.89
N TYR A 37 -16.13 25.13 4.12
CA TYR A 37 -17.52 25.21 4.57
C TYR A 37 -17.80 24.25 5.74
N PHE A 38 -17.26 23.02 5.70
CA PHE A 38 -17.36 22.11 6.82
C PHE A 38 -16.72 22.70 8.09
N LEU A 39 -15.51 23.25 8.01
CA LEU A 39 -14.84 23.89 9.14
C LEU A 39 -15.62 25.10 9.68
N TYR A 40 -16.16 25.93 8.78
CA TYR A 40 -17.01 27.05 9.15
C TYR A 40 -18.27 26.61 9.91
N LYS A 41 -18.93 25.55 9.46
CA LYS A 41 -20.14 24.99 10.11
C LYS A 41 -19.85 24.18 11.36
N ASN A 42 -18.61 23.77 11.58
CA ASN A 42 -18.20 22.93 12.69
C ASN A 42 -17.03 23.57 13.46
N PRO A 43 -17.21 24.72 14.13
CA PRO A 43 -16.14 25.43 14.83
C PRO A 43 -15.53 24.64 16.00
N GLN A 44 -16.20 23.58 16.47
CA GLN A 44 -15.67 22.62 17.43
C GLN A 44 -14.55 21.74 16.86
N VAL A 45 -14.52 21.55 15.53
CA VAL A 45 -13.45 20.83 14.85
C VAL A 45 -12.24 21.75 14.75
N LYS A 46 -11.14 21.34 15.38
CA LYS A 46 -9.88 22.10 15.42
C LYS A 46 -8.77 21.33 14.72
N PRO A 47 -8.56 21.52 13.40
CA PRO A 47 -7.45 20.90 12.70
C PRO A 47 -6.11 21.26 13.34
N LYS A 48 -5.14 20.34 13.30
CA LYS A 48 -3.83 20.54 13.91
C LYS A 48 -2.95 21.58 13.18
N LEU A 49 -3.12 21.74 11.86
CA LEU A 49 -2.21 22.50 11.02
C LEU A 49 -2.90 23.59 10.18
N LEU A 50 -3.87 23.21 9.34
CA LEU A 50 -4.54 24.13 8.41
C LEU A 50 -5.96 24.43 8.88
N SER A 51 -6.30 25.71 9.03
CA SER A 51 -7.67 26.18 9.29
C SER A 51 -8.39 26.67 8.04
N HIS A 52 -7.66 26.77 6.92
CA HIS A 52 -8.18 27.17 5.62
C HIS A 52 -7.42 26.43 4.51
N PHE A 53 -8.15 25.99 3.49
CA PHE A 53 -7.65 25.26 2.34
C PHE A 53 -7.80 26.11 1.09
N GLU A 54 -6.74 26.17 0.28
CA GLU A 54 -6.71 26.91 -0.97
C GLU A 54 -6.80 25.94 -2.16
N PRO A 55 -7.46 26.28 -3.28
CA PRO A 55 -7.66 25.36 -4.40
C PRO A 55 -6.37 24.73 -4.94
N TRP A 56 -5.29 25.51 -5.07
CA TRP A 56 -3.99 25.03 -5.56
C TRP A 56 -3.36 23.94 -4.68
N MET A 57 -3.77 23.81 -3.41
CA MET A 57 -3.26 22.76 -2.53
C MET A 57 -3.62 21.35 -3.01
N ALA A 58 -4.66 21.19 -3.83
CA ALA A 58 -4.97 19.89 -4.45
C ALA A 58 -3.85 19.39 -5.39
N LEU A 59 -2.95 20.27 -5.85
CA LEU A 59 -1.78 19.92 -6.66
C LEU A 59 -0.57 19.49 -5.82
N SER A 60 -0.67 19.42 -4.49
CA SER A 60 0.42 18.87 -3.67
C SER A 60 0.54 17.35 -3.77
N PHE A 61 -0.39 16.67 -4.43
CA PHE A 61 -0.32 15.24 -4.76
C PHE A 61 0.39 15.07 -6.11
N THR A 62 1.69 14.83 -6.08
CA THR A 62 2.57 14.89 -7.27
C THR A 62 2.50 13.66 -8.18
N GLU A 63 1.93 12.56 -7.69
CA GLU A 63 2.07 11.23 -8.31
C GLU A 63 0.78 10.41 -8.44
N GLY A 64 -0.38 11.03 -8.21
CA GLY A 64 -1.69 10.35 -8.30
C GLY A 64 -2.02 9.49 -7.07
N SER A 65 -1.06 9.31 -6.15
CA SER A 65 -1.20 8.76 -4.80
C SER A 65 -0.74 9.78 -3.75
N ILE A 66 -0.74 9.41 -2.46
CA ILE A 66 -0.23 10.28 -1.38
C ILE A 66 1.29 10.09 -1.24
N GLY A 67 2.06 10.76 -2.10
CA GLY A 67 3.46 11.15 -1.87
C GLY A 67 4.49 10.06 -1.56
N GLY A 68 4.29 8.83 -2.05
CA GLY A 68 5.20 7.71 -1.82
C GLY A 68 6.60 7.89 -2.42
N ASP A 69 6.74 8.60 -3.55
CA ASP A 69 8.04 8.73 -4.21
C ASP A 69 8.95 9.70 -3.44
N ILE A 70 8.43 10.88 -3.07
CA ILE A 70 9.16 11.87 -2.27
C ILE A 70 9.53 11.31 -0.89
N GLU A 71 8.68 10.44 -0.34
CA GLU A 71 8.94 9.80 0.96
C GLU A 71 10.12 8.83 0.95
N ARG A 72 10.60 8.38 -0.23
CA ARG A 72 11.84 7.59 -0.36
C ARG A 72 13.10 8.38 0.00
N VAL A 73 13.05 9.70 -0.04
CA VAL A 73 14.18 10.54 0.40
C VAL A 73 14.35 10.41 1.93
N SER A 74 15.49 9.86 2.33
CA SER A 74 15.93 9.71 3.71
C SER A 74 15.99 11.06 4.44
N ILE A 75 15.30 11.19 5.56
CA ILE A 75 15.32 12.42 6.38
C ILE A 75 16.66 12.52 7.11
N SER A 76 17.21 11.39 7.59
CA SER A 76 18.50 11.35 8.28
C SER A 76 19.67 11.79 7.39
N LYS A 77 19.80 11.24 6.18
CA LYS A 77 20.84 11.62 5.22
C LYS A 77 20.68 13.06 4.71
N LEU A 78 19.44 13.49 4.47
CA LEU A 78 19.16 14.88 4.10
C LEU A 78 19.54 15.87 5.20
N ARG A 79 19.31 15.49 6.47
CA ARG A 79 19.73 16.26 7.63
C ARG A 79 21.26 16.30 7.76
N GLU A 80 21.94 15.19 7.54
CA GLU A 80 23.41 15.15 7.57
C GLU A 80 24.00 16.14 6.55
N PHE A 81 23.47 16.13 5.33
CA PHE A 81 23.94 16.96 4.24
C PHE A 81 23.66 18.47 4.43
N TYR A 82 22.40 18.86 4.68
CA TYR A 82 22.01 20.28 4.80
C TYR A 82 22.04 20.84 6.23
N GLY A 83 22.19 19.98 7.25
CA GLY A 83 22.10 20.34 8.66
C GLY A 83 23.43 20.78 9.30
N GLY A 84 24.58 20.49 8.66
CA GLY A 84 25.90 20.94 9.11
C GLY A 84 26.58 20.05 10.18
N GLY A 85 26.31 18.74 10.19
CA GLY A 85 27.07 17.79 11.03
C GLY A 85 26.46 16.39 11.17
N LYS A 86 27.32 15.39 11.35
CA LYS A 86 26.94 14.04 11.80
C LYS A 86 26.43 14.17 13.24
N THR A 87 25.18 13.81 13.48
CA THR A 87 24.65 13.68 14.85
C THR A 87 24.51 12.19 15.14
N ASP A 88 25.08 11.73 16.27
CA ASP A 88 24.97 10.34 16.77
C ASP A 88 23.54 9.93 17.18
N VAL A 89 22.54 10.76 16.85
CA VAL A 89 21.14 10.41 17.04
C VAL A 89 20.71 9.67 15.78
N ALA A 90 20.70 8.34 15.85
CA ALA A 90 20.03 7.50 14.88
C ALA A 90 18.56 7.91 14.78
N TYR A 91 18.25 8.86 13.89
CA TYR A 91 16.90 9.14 13.49
C TYR A 91 16.54 8.02 12.52
N ASN A 92 15.88 7.00 13.03
CA ASN A 92 15.43 5.91 12.19
C ASN A 92 14.40 6.50 11.21
N ASP A 93 14.73 6.63 9.92
CA ASP A 93 13.81 7.18 8.90
C ASP A 93 12.51 6.36 8.80
N GLN A 94 12.57 5.13 9.28
CA GLN A 94 11.49 4.18 9.48
C GLN A 94 10.63 4.45 10.74
N ALA A 95 10.94 5.44 11.58
CA ALA A 95 10.29 5.66 12.88
C ALA A 95 8.87 6.24 12.82
N LEU A 96 8.35 6.66 11.66
CA LEU A 96 6.93 7.00 11.51
C LEU A 96 6.04 5.76 11.26
N ILE A 97 6.36 4.65 11.95
CA ILE A 97 5.76 3.31 11.92
C ILE A 97 6.42 2.36 10.89
N SER A 98 7.63 1.89 11.18
CA SER A 98 8.14 0.61 10.70
C SER A 98 7.71 -0.42 11.72
N ASP A 99 6.50 -0.92 11.52
CA ASP A 99 5.99 -2.10 12.20
C ASP A 99 6.42 -3.41 11.52
N ASP A 100 7.30 -3.31 10.52
CA ASP A 100 7.77 -4.36 9.62
C ASP A 100 6.61 -5.16 8.99
N GLU A 101 5.39 -4.64 9.06
CA GLU A 101 4.18 -5.27 8.58
C GLU A 101 3.99 -4.96 7.10
N PRO A 102 3.93 -5.97 6.21
CA PRO A 102 3.72 -5.73 4.80
C PRO A 102 2.39 -4.99 4.58
N ARG A 103 2.49 -3.77 4.06
CA ARG A 103 1.36 -3.06 3.48
C ARG A 103 1.22 -3.54 2.04
N GLY A 104 -0.01 -3.79 1.60
CA GLY A 104 -0.26 -4.49 0.34
C GLY A 104 -1.66 -4.24 -0.18
N SER A 105 -2.13 -5.04 -1.13
CA SER A 105 -3.47 -5.05 -1.67
C SER A 105 -3.69 -6.34 -2.46
N ASN A 106 -4.93 -6.85 -2.50
CA ASN A 106 -5.38 -7.86 -3.45
C ASN A 106 -6.33 -7.23 -4.47
N GLY A 107 -6.15 -7.53 -5.74
CA GLY A 107 -7.14 -7.25 -6.78
C GLY A 107 -7.37 -8.48 -7.64
N PHE A 108 -8.61 -8.93 -7.73
CA PHE A 108 -9.02 -10.02 -8.62
C PHE A 108 -10.01 -9.51 -9.66
N ALA A 109 -9.85 -9.94 -10.91
CA ALA A 109 -10.79 -9.71 -11.98
C ALA A 109 -11.13 -11.04 -12.65
N ILE A 110 -12.41 -11.38 -12.71
CA ILE A 110 -12.92 -12.65 -13.22
C ILE A 110 -13.77 -12.38 -14.46
N ALA A 111 -13.40 -13.00 -15.57
CA ALA A 111 -14.10 -12.85 -16.84
C ALA A 111 -15.46 -13.57 -16.82
N PRO A 112 -16.47 -13.09 -17.58
CA PRO A 112 -17.80 -13.68 -17.69
C PRO A 112 -17.86 -15.21 -17.78
N LYS A 113 -16.98 -15.81 -18.59
CA LYS A 113 -16.95 -17.27 -18.82
C LYS A 113 -16.70 -18.12 -17.57
N LEU A 114 -16.15 -17.54 -16.52
CA LEU A 114 -15.91 -18.23 -15.24
C LEU A 114 -16.99 -17.93 -14.20
N THR A 115 -17.98 -17.09 -14.52
CA THR A 115 -19.02 -16.65 -13.59
C THR A 115 -20.34 -17.36 -13.84
N ALA A 116 -21.17 -17.50 -12.81
CA ALA A 116 -22.47 -18.16 -12.92
C ALA A 116 -23.45 -17.40 -13.82
N ASN A 117 -23.39 -16.07 -13.79
CA ASN A 117 -24.35 -15.20 -14.48
C ASN A 117 -23.85 -14.65 -15.82
N GLY A 118 -22.60 -14.93 -16.21
CA GLY A 118 -22.01 -14.39 -17.43
C GLY A 118 -21.65 -12.91 -17.35
N ASN A 119 -21.43 -12.36 -16.15
CA ASN A 119 -21.00 -10.99 -15.91
C ASN A 119 -19.60 -10.97 -15.32
N ALA A 120 -18.78 -9.95 -15.59
CA ALA A 120 -17.49 -9.84 -14.94
C ALA A 120 -17.65 -9.63 -13.42
N LEU A 121 -16.79 -10.28 -12.62
CA LEU A 121 -16.68 -10.05 -11.18
C LEU A 121 -15.36 -9.39 -10.83
N PHE A 122 -15.36 -8.55 -9.79
CA PHE A 122 -14.20 -7.76 -9.42
C PHE A 122 -14.05 -7.61 -7.91
N LEU A 123 -12.83 -7.84 -7.41
CA LEU A 123 -12.43 -7.66 -6.01
C LEU A 123 -11.56 -6.41 -5.88
N ILE A 124 -11.98 -5.51 -5.00
CA ILE A 124 -11.22 -4.33 -4.54
C ILE A 124 -10.83 -4.60 -3.09
N ASN A 125 -9.56 -4.88 -2.82
CA ASN A 125 -9.12 -5.22 -1.46
C ASN A 125 -7.74 -4.60 -1.10
N PRO A 126 -7.67 -3.28 -0.90
CA PRO A 126 -6.46 -2.63 -0.40
C PRO A 126 -6.12 -3.02 1.05
N HIS A 127 -4.83 -3.32 1.30
CA HIS A 127 -4.25 -3.58 2.61
C HIS A 127 -3.44 -2.39 3.12
N THR A 128 -4.13 -1.41 3.68
CA THR A 128 -3.51 -0.16 4.17
C THR A 128 -3.67 -0.02 5.66
N SER A 129 -3.08 1.01 6.26
CA SER A 129 -3.35 1.36 7.66
C SER A 129 -4.85 1.57 7.87
N PHE A 130 -5.35 1.14 9.02
CA PHE A 130 -6.77 1.27 9.36
C PHE A 130 -7.18 2.74 9.50
N PHE A 131 -8.47 2.98 9.21
CA PHE A 131 -9.11 4.31 9.24
C PHE A 131 -8.57 5.33 8.23
N PHE A 132 -7.67 4.91 7.33
CA PHE A 132 -7.08 5.73 6.28
C PHE A 132 -8.01 5.96 5.07
N ARG A 133 -9.00 5.08 4.88
CA ARG A 133 -9.90 5.04 3.73
C ARG A 133 -11.33 5.31 4.17
N SER A 134 -11.99 6.25 3.51
CA SER A 134 -13.43 6.50 3.70
C SER A 134 -14.17 5.99 2.47
N GLU A 135 -15.17 5.14 2.66
CA GLU A 135 -16.05 4.72 1.58
C GLU A 135 -17.10 5.80 1.31
N VAL A 136 -17.28 6.17 0.05
CA VAL A 136 -18.19 7.21 -0.43
C VAL A 136 -18.78 6.85 -1.79
N HIS A 137 -19.90 7.46 -2.13
CA HIS A 137 -20.51 7.44 -3.45
C HIS A 137 -20.65 8.86 -3.96
N MET A 138 -20.06 9.15 -5.12
CA MET A 138 -20.08 10.48 -5.74
C MET A 138 -20.79 10.44 -7.08
N VAL A 139 -21.79 11.32 -7.25
CA VAL A 139 -22.60 11.44 -8.46
C VAL A 139 -22.61 12.90 -8.92
N SER A 140 -22.48 13.13 -10.23
CA SER A 140 -22.65 14.43 -10.86
C SER A 140 -23.37 14.34 -12.20
N GLU A 141 -23.93 15.45 -12.65
CA GLU A 141 -24.55 15.59 -13.96
C GLU A 141 -23.52 15.64 -15.10
N GLU A 142 -22.22 15.69 -14.77
CA GLU A 142 -21.11 15.73 -15.72
C GLU A 142 -20.42 14.35 -15.89
N GLY A 143 -21.16 13.26 -15.63
CA GLY A 143 -20.72 11.89 -15.91
C GLY A 143 -19.95 11.19 -14.79
N LEU A 144 -19.85 11.78 -13.59
CA LEU A 144 -19.37 11.07 -12.40
C LEU A 144 -20.51 10.25 -11.80
N ASN A 145 -20.28 8.95 -11.57
CA ASN A 145 -21.16 8.11 -10.77
C ASN A 145 -20.32 6.95 -10.23
N ALA A 146 -19.48 7.23 -9.24
CA ALA A 146 -18.44 6.32 -8.78
C ALA A 146 -18.58 6.03 -7.28
N TYR A 147 -18.56 4.76 -6.93
CA TYR A 147 -18.60 4.23 -5.57
C TYR A 147 -17.23 3.65 -5.22
N GLY A 148 -16.74 3.88 -4.01
CA GLY A 148 -15.51 3.27 -3.55
C GLY A 148 -14.87 4.02 -2.41
N ALA A 149 -13.55 3.89 -2.28
CA ALA A 149 -12.79 4.54 -1.22
C ALA A 149 -12.00 5.75 -1.72
N VAL A 150 -12.06 6.84 -0.95
CA VAL A 150 -11.15 7.98 -1.07
C VAL A 150 -9.99 7.84 -0.08
N THR A 151 -8.84 8.39 -0.45
CA THR A 151 -7.75 8.63 0.51
C THR A 151 -7.88 10.04 1.08
N TRP A 152 -7.48 10.26 2.33
CA TRP A 152 -7.55 11.59 2.94
C TRP A 152 -6.97 12.70 2.05
N GLY A 153 -7.72 13.78 1.91
CA GLY A 153 -7.33 14.94 1.10
C GLY A 153 -7.58 14.80 -0.40
N GLN A 154 -7.82 13.61 -0.94
CA GLN A 154 -8.14 13.42 -2.36
C GLN A 154 -9.62 13.76 -2.67
N CYS A 155 -9.86 14.34 -3.84
CA CYS A 155 -11.20 14.71 -4.34
C CYS A 155 -11.77 13.72 -5.38
N PHE A 156 -11.28 12.48 -5.40
CA PHE A 156 -11.68 11.44 -6.35
C PHE A 156 -11.66 10.07 -5.69
N ILE A 157 -12.49 9.14 -6.19
CA ILE A 157 -12.46 7.73 -5.77
C ILE A 157 -11.14 7.11 -6.23
N TYR A 158 -10.27 6.78 -5.27
CA TYR A 158 -8.95 6.25 -5.56
C TYR A 158 -9.04 4.81 -6.08
N GLN A 159 -9.85 3.97 -5.42
CA GLN A 159 -10.19 2.61 -5.86
C GLN A 159 -11.69 2.40 -5.69
N GLY A 160 -12.34 1.79 -6.67
CA GLY A 160 -13.79 1.75 -6.70
C GLY A 160 -14.34 1.21 -8.02
N PHE A 161 -15.61 1.48 -8.23
CA PHE A 161 -16.33 1.07 -9.41
C PHE A 161 -17.44 2.07 -9.75
N LYS A 162 -17.95 1.93 -10.96
CA LYS A 162 -19.16 2.57 -11.48
C LYS A 162 -19.93 1.54 -12.31
N SER A 163 -21.11 1.91 -12.81
CA SER A 163 -21.97 1.06 -13.66
C SER A 163 -21.27 0.33 -14.81
N LYS A 164 -20.15 0.87 -15.30
CA LYS A 164 -19.41 0.34 -16.46
C LYS A 164 -18.01 -0.15 -16.16
N THR A 165 -17.32 0.33 -15.13
CA THR A 165 -15.90 0.02 -14.93
C THR A 165 -15.57 -0.11 -13.44
N GLY A 166 -14.64 -1.00 -13.11
CA GLY A 166 -14.01 -1.14 -11.81
C GLY A 166 -12.50 -0.99 -11.92
N TRP A 167 -11.89 -0.38 -10.91
CA TRP A 167 -10.45 -0.26 -10.81
C TRP A 167 -9.99 -0.38 -9.36
N MET A 168 -8.84 -1.01 -9.18
CA MET A 168 -8.18 -1.07 -7.90
C MET A 168 -6.67 -1.00 -8.10
N HIS A 169 -5.97 -0.60 -7.05
CA HIS A 169 -4.52 -0.40 -7.10
C HIS A 169 -3.82 -1.32 -6.12
N THR A 170 -2.74 -1.93 -6.62
CA THR A 170 -1.76 -2.65 -5.80
C THR A 170 -0.41 -1.93 -5.92
N SER A 171 0.45 -2.08 -4.92
CA SER A 171 1.85 -1.65 -5.01
C SER A 171 2.68 -2.63 -5.84
N SER A 172 3.74 -2.13 -6.47
CA SER A 172 4.81 -2.90 -7.12
C SER A 172 6.18 -2.44 -6.64
N ALA A 173 7.20 -3.21 -7.00
CA ALA A 173 8.61 -2.85 -6.93
C ALA A 173 9.12 -2.25 -8.26
N ALA A 174 8.23 -1.99 -9.24
CA ALA A 174 8.54 -1.28 -10.47
C ALA A 174 9.42 -0.06 -10.15
N ASP A 175 10.59 -0.02 -10.77
CA ASP A 175 11.59 0.96 -10.44
C ASP A 175 11.32 2.23 -11.26
N VAL A 176 10.94 3.30 -10.59
CA VAL A 176 10.51 4.56 -11.22
C VAL A 176 11.22 5.78 -10.64
N ILE A 177 12.21 5.54 -9.78
CA ILE A 177 12.97 6.54 -9.04
C ILE A 177 14.43 6.12 -9.08
N ASP A 178 15.27 6.97 -9.65
CA ASP A 178 16.70 6.67 -9.78
C ASP A 178 17.54 7.72 -9.06
N GLU A 179 18.69 7.29 -8.55
CA GLU A 179 19.66 8.13 -7.88
C GLU A 179 20.93 8.26 -8.72
N TYR A 180 21.50 9.46 -8.76
CA TYR A 180 22.63 9.81 -9.61
C TYR A 180 23.78 10.35 -8.76
N LEU A 181 24.94 9.71 -8.89
CA LEU A 181 26.20 10.12 -8.26
C LEU A 181 26.85 11.23 -9.08
N GLU A 182 26.58 12.48 -8.70
CA GLU A 182 27.12 13.68 -9.32
C GLU A 182 28.56 13.93 -8.88
N THR A 183 29.46 14.09 -9.86
CA THR A 183 30.85 14.50 -9.61
C THR A 183 30.90 16.02 -9.53
N ILE A 184 31.12 16.55 -8.34
CA ILE A 184 31.05 17.98 -8.07
C ILE A 184 32.41 18.66 -8.25
N VAL A 185 32.38 19.85 -8.84
CA VAL A 185 33.54 20.74 -9.01
C VAL A 185 33.18 22.10 -8.41
N GLU A 186 33.97 22.57 -7.45
CA GLU A 186 33.81 23.91 -6.88
C GLU A 186 34.68 24.92 -7.63
N LYS A 187 34.08 26.01 -8.12
CA LYS A 187 34.76 27.11 -8.80
C LYS A 187 34.18 28.44 -8.33
N ASP A 188 35.03 29.34 -7.85
CA ASP A 188 34.64 30.69 -7.43
C ASP A 188 33.46 30.73 -6.43
N GLY A 189 33.43 29.77 -5.48
CA GLY A 189 32.36 29.65 -4.48
C GLY A 189 31.00 29.17 -5.02
N LYS A 190 30.98 28.66 -6.25
CA LYS A 190 29.84 27.99 -6.88
C LYS A 190 30.14 26.51 -7.09
N TYR A 191 29.08 25.71 -7.14
CA TYR A 191 29.18 24.28 -7.41
C TYR A 191 28.73 23.96 -8.83
N PHE A 192 29.53 23.15 -9.51
CA PHE A 192 29.27 22.59 -10.82
C PHE A 192 29.25 21.07 -10.71
N TYR A 193 28.67 20.39 -11.69
CA TYR A 193 28.75 18.94 -11.83
C TYR A 193 29.19 18.55 -13.24
N THR A 194 30.00 17.51 -13.34
CA THR A 194 30.45 16.96 -14.62
C THR A 194 29.33 16.17 -15.28
N HIS A 195 29.16 16.34 -16.60
CA HIS A 195 28.27 15.55 -17.43
C HIS A 195 28.80 15.44 -18.86
N GLY A 196 29.27 14.25 -19.22
CA GLY A 196 30.05 14.01 -20.43
C GLY A 196 31.35 14.83 -20.39
N GLU A 197 31.61 15.56 -21.47
CA GLU A 197 32.79 16.43 -21.59
C GLU A 197 32.57 17.83 -20.96
N ASN A 198 31.39 18.10 -20.39
CA ASN A 198 31.00 19.42 -19.92
C ASN A 198 30.90 19.47 -18.39
N GLU A 199 31.04 20.68 -17.84
CA GLU A 199 30.63 21.00 -16.48
C GLU A 199 29.41 21.92 -16.51
N LYS A 200 28.37 21.61 -15.73
CA LYS A 200 27.12 22.37 -15.64
C LYS A 200 27.00 22.97 -14.23
N GLU A 201 26.60 24.23 -14.11
CA GLU A 201 26.38 24.87 -12.80
C GLU A 201 25.18 24.22 -12.09
N LEU A 202 25.31 23.89 -10.81
CA LEU A 202 24.17 23.46 -9.99
C LEU A 202 23.24 24.65 -9.74
N LYS A 203 21.93 24.43 -9.88
CA LYS A 203 20.93 25.44 -9.54
C LYS A 203 20.80 25.53 -8.02
N ALA A 204 21.38 26.57 -7.43
CA ALA A 204 21.22 26.91 -6.02
C ALA A 204 19.89 27.63 -5.76
N THR A 205 19.15 27.24 -4.73
CA THR A 205 17.91 27.89 -4.29
C THR A 205 17.90 27.99 -2.77
N THR A 206 17.65 29.17 -2.22
CA THR A 206 17.54 29.34 -0.76
C THR A 206 16.10 29.15 -0.31
N LEU A 207 15.87 28.13 0.50
CA LEU A 207 14.57 27.82 1.11
C LEU A 207 14.46 28.49 2.48
N HIS A 208 13.43 29.30 2.67
CA HIS A 208 13.09 29.89 3.95
C HIS A 208 12.19 28.95 4.75
N MET A 209 12.72 28.37 5.84
CA MET A 209 12.10 27.28 6.60
C MET A 209 11.53 27.78 7.93
N PRO A 210 10.20 27.90 8.06
CA PRO A 210 9.56 28.22 9.34
C PRO A 210 9.59 27.03 10.29
N TYR A 211 9.85 27.27 11.59
CA TYR A 211 9.71 26.26 12.64
C TYR A 211 9.23 26.88 13.96
N LYS A 212 8.57 26.07 14.80
CA LYS A 212 8.08 26.50 16.12
C LYS A 212 9.17 26.38 17.18
N THR A 213 9.21 27.36 18.07
CA THR A 213 9.99 27.38 19.31
C THR A 213 9.07 27.72 20.48
N ASP A 214 9.56 27.56 21.71
CA ASP A 214 8.82 27.96 22.92
C ASP A 214 8.46 29.46 22.93
N ASN A 215 9.20 30.28 22.17
CA ASN A 215 9.02 31.73 22.07
C ASN A 215 8.26 32.17 20.80
N GLY A 216 7.70 31.23 20.03
CA GLY A 216 6.96 31.52 18.80
C GLY A 216 7.65 30.97 17.54
N MET A 217 7.29 31.53 16.38
CA MET A 217 7.85 31.12 15.08
C MET A 217 9.27 31.68 14.89
N ALA A 218 10.17 30.81 14.47
CA ALA A 218 11.51 31.15 14.03
C ALA A 218 11.72 30.64 12.59
N TYR A 219 12.84 31.03 11.99
CA TYR A 219 13.13 30.74 10.59
C TYR A 219 14.59 30.32 10.40
N LYS A 220 14.82 29.42 9.44
CA LYS A 220 16.16 29.00 9.01
C LYS A 220 16.22 29.05 7.49
N ASP A 221 17.25 29.68 6.96
CA ASP A 221 17.55 29.63 5.52
C ASP A 221 18.43 28.42 5.23
N ILE A 222 18.05 27.66 4.20
CA ILE A 222 18.78 26.48 3.72
C ILE A 222 18.96 26.61 2.21
N THR A 223 20.20 26.74 1.75
CA THR A 223 20.51 26.68 0.32
C THR A 223 20.55 25.23 -0.13
N VAL A 224 19.64 24.88 -1.04
CA VAL A 224 19.56 23.57 -1.69
C VAL A 224 20.07 23.66 -3.11
N TYR A 225 20.44 22.51 -3.67
CA TYR A 225 21.06 22.41 -5.00
C TYR A 225 20.28 21.43 -5.86
N HIS A 226 20.23 21.70 -7.17
CA HIS A 226 19.63 20.81 -8.16
C HIS A 226 20.58 20.66 -9.35
N SER A 227 20.78 19.42 -9.78
CA SER A 227 21.31 19.11 -11.10
C SER A 227 20.15 18.97 -12.09
N HIS A 228 20.45 18.67 -13.35
CA HIS A 228 19.40 18.32 -14.31
C HIS A 228 18.66 17.01 -14.01
N HIS A 229 19.24 16.11 -13.19
CA HIS A 229 18.58 14.87 -12.78
C HIS A 229 17.54 15.13 -11.68
N GLY A 230 17.79 16.11 -10.81
CA GLY A 230 16.88 16.49 -9.73
C GLY A 230 17.56 17.16 -8.54
N PRO A 231 16.85 17.30 -7.40
CA PRO A 231 17.43 17.86 -6.19
C PRO A 231 18.53 16.98 -5.62
N ILE A 232 19.56 17.61 -5.06
CA ILE A 232 20.59 16.93 -4.27
C ILE A 232 20.01 16.57 -2.90
N ILE A 233 20.12 15.31 -2.51
CA ILE A 233 19.49 14.80 -1.27
C ILE A 233 20.49 14.31 -0.23
N ARG A 234 21.73 14.02 -0.62
CA ARG A 234 22.80 13.60 0.28
C ARG A 234 24.16 13.68 -0.40
N GLU A 235 25.20 13.34 0.36
CA GLU A 235 26.52 12.99 -0.14
C GLU A 235 26.76 11.48 0.06
N ASP A 236 27.54 10.87 -0.83
CA ASP A 236 27.96 9.47 -0.77
C ASP A 236 29.38 9.35 -1.35
N ASP A 237 30.34 8.93 -0.53
CA ASP A 237 31.77 8.80 -0.88
C ASP A 237 32.37 9.98 -1.68
N GLY A 238 32.09 11.21 -1.23
CA GLY A 238 32.61 12.45 -1.85
C GLY A 238 31.89 12.87 -3.13
N LYS A 239 30.85 12.14 -3.55
CA LYS A 239 29.92 12.53 -4.62
C LYS A 239 28.62 13.04 -4.03
N TRP A 240 27.96 13.98 -4.71
CA TRP A 240 26.63 14.42 -4.31
C TRP A 240 25.59 13.56 -5.02
N VAL A 241 24.50 13.22 -4.34
CA VAL A 241 23.47 12.37 -4.91
C VAL A 241 22.25 13.19 -5.29
N ALA A 242 21.95 13.24 -6.58
CA ALA A 242 20.67 13.71 -7.11
C ALA A 242 19.64 12.58 -7.14
N ILE A 243 18.36 12.90 -7.00
CA ILE A 243 17.26 11.94 -7.15
C ILE A 243 16.31 12.38 -8.27
N ALA A 244 16.00 11.47 -9.18
CA ALA A 244 15.01 11.64 -10.24
C ALA A 244 13.73 10.88 -9.88
N LEU A 245 12.57 11.55 -9.94
CA LEU A 245 11.25 10.96 -9.69
C LEU A 245 10.17 11.73 -10.45
N MET A 246 8.95 11.19 -10.50
CA MET A 246 7.82 11.87 -11.14
C MET A 246 7.30 13.04 -10.29
N ASN A 247 7.28 14.25 -10.85
CA ASN A 247 6.67 15.42 -10.22
C ASN A 247 5.83 16.21 -11.24
N THR A 248 4.66 15.68 -11.58
CA THR A 248 3.77 16.22 -12.62
C THR A 248 2.33 16.40 -12.09
N PRO A 249 2.12 17.26 -11.08
CA PRO A 249 0.89 17.25 -10.27
C PRO A 249 -0.40 17.51 -11.06
N VAL A 250 -0.34 18.34 -12.11
CA VAL A 250 -1.53 18.66 -12.95
C VAL A 250 -1.98 17.43 -13.73
N ASP A 251 -1.05 16.73 -14.38
CA ASP A 251 -1.35 15.54 -15.17
C ASP A 251 -1.72 14.36 -14.27
N ALA A 252 -1.03 14.23 -13.13
CA ALA A 252 -1.33 13.21 -12.12
C ALA A 252 -2.76 13.35 -11.56
N LEU A 253 -3.16 14.56 -11.14
CA LEU A 253 -4.53 14.83 -10.69
C LEU A 253 -5.55 14.63 -11.83
N THR A 254 -5.19 15.04 -13.06
CA THR A 254 -6.03 14.86 -14.24
C THR A 254 -6.29 13.39 -14.53
N GLN A 255 -5.24 12.54 -14.54
CA GLN A 255 -5.35 11.10 -14.77
C GLN A 255 -6.22 10.45 -13.67
N SER A 256 -5.94 10.77 -12.41
CA SER A 256 -6.66 10.19 -11.27
C SER A 256 -8.14 10.56 -11.24
N TYR A 257 -8.50 11.82 -11.48
CA TYR A 257 -9.90 12.23 -11.56
C TYR A 257 -10.60 11.63 -12.78
N SER A 258 -9.94 11.66 -13.96
CA SER A 258 -10.54 11.17 -15.21
C SER A 258 -10.81 9.67 -15.19
N ARG A 259 -10.03 8.87 -14.44
CA ARG A 259 -10.28 7.44 -14.20
C ARG A 259 -11.72 7.17 -13.75
N THR A 260 -12.23 7.99 -12.83
CA THR A 260 -13.58 7.87 -12.25
C THR A 260 -14.72 8.14 -13.25
N LYS A 261 -14.39 8.72 -14.41
CA LYS A 261 -15.32 9.07 -15.49
C LYS A 261 -15.22 8.16 -16.73
N THR A 262 -14.29 7.20 -16.75
CA THR A 262 -14.13 6.25 -17.86
C THR A 262 -15.41 5.44 -18.11
N THR A 263 -15.63 4.97 -19.33
CA THR A 263 -16.88 4.32 -19.78
C THR A 263 -16.68 2.91 -20.33
N GLY A 264 -15.49 2.33 -20.16
CA GLY A 264 -15.10 1.02 -20.67
C GLY A 264 -13.62 0.95 -21.01
N ASN A 265 -13.16 -0.23 -21.46
CA ASN A 265 -11.73 -0.54 -21.62
C ASN A 265 -10.99 0.46 -22.53
N GLU A 266 -11.58 0.85 -23.65
CA GLU A 266 -10.95 1.81 -24.58
C GLU A 266 -10.70 3.18 -23.92
N SER A 267 -11.71 3.73 -23.25
CA SER A 267 -11.58 5.01 -22.54
C SER A 267 -10.61 4.91 -21.36
N PHE A 268 -10.56 3.75 -20.68
CA PHE A 268 -9.63 3.50 -19.59
C PHE A 268 -8.20 3.44 -20.11
N ARG A 269 -7.96 2.70 -21.20
CA ARG A 269 -6.68 2.64 -21.89
C ARG A 269 -6.23 4.03 -22.37
N LYS A 270 -7.13 4.85 -22.89
CA LYS A 270 -6.83 6.23 -23.29
C LYS A 270 -6.38 7.08 -22.09
N MET A 271 -7.03 6.95 -20.94
CA MET A 271 -6.60 7.61 -19.70
C MET A 271 -5.22 7.12 -19.24
N MET A 272 -4.93 5.83 -19.38
CA MET A 272 -3.63 5.26 -19.04
C MET A 272 -2.48 5.79 -19.93
N GLN A 273 -2.76 6.39 -21.09
CA GLN A 273 -1.73 7.04 -21.94
C GLN A 273 -1.18 8.34 -21.36
N THR A 274 -1.82 8.93 -20.34
CA THR A 274 -1.27 10.09 -19.62
C THR A 274 0.06 9.76 -18.94
N ARG A 275 0.26 8.49 -18.55
CA ARG A 275 1.51 7.97 -17.98
C ARG A 275 1.99 8.74 -16.75
N THR A 276 1.08 9.06 -15.83
CA THR A 276 1.36 9.78 -14.59
C THR A 276 0.84 9.06 -13.34
N ASN A 277 1.05 7.74 -13.26
CA ASN A 277 0.93 6.96 -12.03
C ASN A 277 2.22 6.14 -11.85
N SER A 278 3.09 6.63 -10.98
CA SER A 278 4.39 6.03 -10.63
C SER A 278 4.31 5.06 -9.45
N SER A 279 3.28 5.14 -8.62
CA SER A 279 3.27 4.46 -7.32
C SER A 279 2.55 3.11 -7.31
N ASN A 280 1.72 2.82 -8.32
CA ASN A 280 0.81 1.67 -8.23
C ASN A 280 0.49 0.99 -9.57
N ASN A 281 0.26 -0.31 -9.50
CA ASN A 281 -0.40 -1.08 -10.54
C ASN A 281 -1.90 -0.81 -10.57
N THR A 282 -2.58 -1.30 -11.61
CA THR A 282 -4.04 -1.22 -11.73
C THR A 282 -4.62 -2.54 -12.19
N VAL A 283 -5.51 -3.14 -11.40
CA VAL A 283 -6.39 -4.23 -11.85
C VAL A 283 -7.73 -3.61 -12.27
N TYR A 284 -8.32 -4.11 -13.34
CA TYR A 284 -9.50 -3.56 -13.99
C TYR A 284 -10.49 -4.66 -14.40
N ALA A 285 -11.78 -4.34 -14.33
CA ALA A 285 -12.86 -5.11 -14.93
C ALA A 285 -13.98 -4.19 -15.44
N ASP A 286 -14.76 -4.62 -16.43
CA ASP A 286 -15.93 -3.87 -16.91
C ASP A 286 -17.16 -4.71 -17.25
N ALA A 287 -18.27 -4.00 -17.47
CA ALA A 287 -19.57 -4.55 -17.85
C ALA A 287 -19.59 -5.17 -19.25
N ASP A 288 -18.59 -4.90 -20.10
CA ASP A 288 -18.46 -5.54 -21.41
C ASP A 288 -17.65 -6.85 -21.33
N GLY A 289 -17.28 -7.27 -20.10
CA GLY A 289 -16.58 -8.52 -19.84
C GLY A 289 -15.06 -8.44 -19.96
N ASN A 290 -14.49 -7.25 -20.12
CA ASN A 290 -13.03 -7.10 -20.17
C ASN A 290 -12.45 -7.16 -18.76
N ILE A 291 -11.32 -7.83 -18.63
CA ILE A 291 -10.46 -7.81 -17.46
C ILE A 291 -9.04 -7.42 -17.89
N ALA A 292 -8.40 -6.56 -17.10
CA ALA A 292 -7.05 -6.11 -17.40
C ALA A 292 -6.20 -5.89 -16.15
N TYR A 293 -4.89 -5.94 -16.35
CA TYR A 293 -3.90 -5.52 -15.37
C TYR A 293 -2.80 -4.71 -16.02
N TYR A 294 -2.46 -3.59 -15.40
CA TYR A 294 -1.39 -2.69 -15.79
C TYR A 294 -0.38 -2.64 -14.65
N HIS A 295 0.85 -3.10 -14.91
CA HIS A 295 1.94 -3.00 -13.94
C HIS A 295 2.55 -1.59 -13.96
N GLY A 296 1.79 -0.63 -13.41
CA GLY A 296 2.08 0.81 -13.51
C GLY A 296 1.76 1.39 -14.88
N ASN A 297 1.93 2.71 -15.03
CA ASN A 297 1.92 3.36 -16.34
C ASN A 297 2.93 4.52 -16.49
N TYR A 298 3.77 4.77 -15.49
CA TYR A 298 4.94 5.64 -15.59
C TYR A 298 6.20 4.77 -15.48
N MET A 299 7.08 4.83 -16.48
CA MET A 299 8.33 4.05 -16.49
C MET A 299 9.40 4.77 -17.31
N PRO A 300 10.43 5.34 -16.65
CA PRO A 300 11.57 5.92 -17.34
C PRO A 300 12.29 4.90 -18.21
N ARG A 301 12.52 5.25 -19.48
CA ARG A 301 13.30 4.41 -20.39
C ARG A 301 14.77 4.58 -20.08
N ARG A 302 15.40 3.46 -19.73
CA ARG A 302 16.79 3.41 -19.26
C ARG A 302 17.61 2.42 -20.08
N ASP A 303 18.92 2.64 -20.10
CA ASP A 303 19.86 1.70 -20.71
C ASP A 303 20.04 0.47 -19.81
N PRO A 304 19.66 -0.74 -20.25
CA PRO A 304 19.68 -1.93 -19.41
C PRO A 304 21.09 -2.46 -19.10
N SER A 305 22.14 -1.83 -19.64
CA SER A 305 23.53 -2.20 -19.32
C SER A 305 24.01 -1.72 -17.94
N PHE A 306 23.28 -0.79 -17.31
CA PHE A 306 23.55 -0.33 -15.94
C PHE A 306 22.75 -1.12 -14.90
N ASP A 307 23.30 -1.21 -13.68
CA ASP A 307 22.62 -1.73 -12.50
C ASP A 307 21.79 -0.60 -11.85
N TRP A 308 20.52 -0.51 -12.23
CA TRP A 308 19.57 0.49 -11.71
C TRP A 308 19.08 0.21 -10.29
N SER A 309 19.47 -0.91 -9.68
CA SER A 309 19.16 -1.18 -8.26
C SER A 309 20.00 -0.32 -7.29
N LYS A 310 20.92 0.48 -7.82
CA LYS A 310 21.88 1.32 -7.08
C LYS A 310 22.01 2.70 -7.74
N PRO A 311 22.57 3.69 -7.02
CA PRO A 311 22.92 4.96 -7.65
C PRO A 311 23.86 4.76 -8.84
N VAL A 312 23.53 5.39 -9.97
CA VAL A 312 24.32 5.34 -11.22
C VAL A 312 25.22 6.57 -11.35
N ASP A 313 26.23 6.52 -12.22
CA ASP A 313 27.14 7.65 -12.43
C ASP A 313 26.43 8.80 -13.16
N GLY A 314 26.22 9.93 -12.49
CA GLY A 314 25.57 11.13 -13.05
C GLY A 314 26.44 11.86 -14.07
N SER A 315 27.74 11.57 -14.11
CA SER A 315 28.65 12.18 -15.08
C SER A 315 28.63 11.51 -16.45
N ASN A 316 28.02 10.33 -16.58
CA ASN A 316 27.92 9.58 -17.84
C ASN A 316 26.57 9.85 -18.53
N PRO A 317 26.52 10.56 -19.67
CA PRO A 317 25.24 10.86 -20.34
C PRO A 317 24.43 9.64 -20.79
N ALA A 318 25.03 8.44 -20.83
CA ALA A 318 24.30 7.20 -21.11
C ALA A 318 23.35 6.78 -19.97
N THR A 319 23.49 7.35 -18.77
CA THR A 319 22.58 7.14 -17.62
C THR A 319 21.38 8.09 -17.63
N ASP A 320 21.29 9.02 -18.57
CA ASP A 320 20.09 9.87 -18.68
C ASP A 320 18.87 9.05 -19.11
N TYR A 321 17.70 9.42 -18.58
CA TYR A 321 16.43 8.90 -19.08
C TYR A 321 16.24 9.21 -20.55
N LYS A 322 15.91 8.18 -21.34
CA LYS A 322 15.61 8.28 -22.78
C LYS A 322 14.10 8.53 -23.01
N GLY A 323 13.52 9.41 -22.20
CA GLY A 323 12.07 9.64 -22.11
C GLY A 323 11.35 8.53 -21.31
N LEU A 324 10.05 8.39 -21.53
CA LEU A 324 9.22 7.33 -20.93
C LEU A 324 8.98 6.20 -21.92
N HIS A 325 8.79 4.98 -21.42
CA HIS A 325 8.17 3.92 -22.20
C HIS A 325 6.76 4.33 -22.66
N ASN A 326 6.39 3.91 -23.87
CA ASN A 326 5.02 3.98 -24.35
C ASN A 326 4.19 2.93 -23.62
N LEU A 327 2.88 3.17 -23.50
CA LEU A 327 1.99 2.24 -22.78
C LEU A 327 1.99 0.84 -23.40
N ASP A 328 2.17 0.70 -24.73
CA ASP A 328 2.26 -0.60 -25.42
C ASP A 328 3.58 -1.37 -25.14
N GLU A 329 4.59 -0.72 -24.55
CA GLU A 329 5.84 -1.38 -24.13
C GLU A 329 5.82 -1.78 -22.65
N MET A 330 4.77 -1.41 -21.92
CA MET A 330 4.58 -1.74 -20.50
C MET A 330 4.06 -3.17 -20.34
N ILE A 331 4.23 -3.74 -19.15
CA ILE A 331 3.65 -5.04 -18.80
C ILE A 331 2.14 -4.86 -18.60
N ILE A 332 1.36 -5.37 -19.56
CA ILE A 332 -0.10 -5.33 -19.56
C ILE A 332 -0.64 -6.72 -19.82
N ILE A 333 -1.67 -7.09 -19.07
CA ILE A 333 -2.47 -8.30 -19.28
C ILE A 333 -3.88 -7.84 -19.65
N LEU A 334 -4.43 -8.33 -20.76
CA LEU A 334 -5.79 -8.02 -21.19
C LEU A 334 -6.47 -9.32 -21.62
N ASN A 335 -7.60 -9.64 -20.99
CA ASN A 335 -8.45 -10.79 -21.33
C ASN A 335 -7.69 -12.12 -21.51
N PRO A 336 -6.88 -12.56 -20.52
CA PRO A 336 -6.11 -13.79 -20.63
C PRO A 336 -7.02 -15.02 -20.75
N GLU A 337 -6.52 -16.07 -21.38
CA GLU A 337 -7.33 -17.26 -21.71
C GLU A 337 -7.74 -18.08 -20.48
N ASN A 338 -7.01 -18.02 -19.36
CA ASN A 338 -7.49 -18.60 -18.09
C ASN A 338 -8.78 -17.93 -17.59
N GLY A 339 -9.07 -16.69 -17.99
CA GLY A 339 -10.27 -15.95 -17.59
C GLY A 339 -10.21 -15.29 -16.22
N TRP A 340 -9.06 -15.24 -15.57
CA TRP A 340 -8.87 -14.52 -14.32
C TRP A 340 -7.53 -13.78 -14.30
N ILE A 341 -7.51 -12.67 -13.56
CA ILE A 341 -6.30 -11.92 -13.23
C ILE A 341 -6.28 -11.70 -11.72
N GLN A 342 -5.12 -11.88 -11.11
CA GLN A 342 -4.85 -11.50 -9.73
C GLN A 342 -3.61 -10.61 -9.65
N ASN A 343 -3.58 -9.68 -8.70
CA ASN A 343 -2.32 -9.17 -8.21
C ASN A 343 -2.36 -8.98 -6.68
N CYS A 344 -1.34 -9.51 -6.03
CA CYS A 344 -1.16 -9.49 -4.58
C CYS A 344 0.20 -8.84 -4.22
N ASN A 345 0.57 -7.74 -4.88
CA ASN A 345 1.91 -7.12 -4.76
C ASN A 345 3.06 -8.09 -5.06
N SER A 346 2.79 -9.07 -5.89
CA SER A 346 3.78 -9.99 -6.40
C SER A 346 4.09 -9.67 -7.85
N THR A 347 5.10 -10.37 -8.35
CA THR A 347 5.53 -10.35 -9.74
C THR A 347 4.35 -10.35 -10.72
N PRO A 348 4.37 -9.52 -11.78
CA PRO A 348 3.31 -9.52 -12.78
C PRO A 348 3.33 -10.81 -13.64
N PHE A 349 4.40 -11.60 -13.55
CA PHE A 349 4.61 -12.81 -14.36
C PHE A 349 3.87 -14.05 -13.85
N THR A 350 3.08 -13.93 -12.78
CA THR A 350 2.16 -14.96 -12.28
C THR A 350 0.72 -14.46 -12.15
N ALA A 351 0.45 -13.20 -12.55
CA ALA A 351 -0.83 -12.52 -12.38
C ALA A 351 -1.99 -13.17 -13.16
N ALA A 352 -1.71 -13.97 -14.19
CA ALA A 352 -2.68 -14.75 -14.96
C ALA A 352 -2.20 -16.21 -15.17
N GLY A 353 -1.50 -16.77 -14.18
CA GLY A 353 -0.95 -18.13 -14.25
C GLY A 353 -0.07 -18.31 -15.50
N PRO A 354 -0.25 -19.39 -16.29
CA PRO A 354 0.58 -19.64 -17.49
C PRO A 354 0.36 -18.65 -18.63
N TYR A 355 -0.68 -17.81 -18.56
CA TYR A 355 -0.97 -16.76 -19.55
C TYR A 355 -0.40 -15.39 -19.18
N SER A 356 0.37 -15.33 -18.10
CA SER A 356 1.10 -14.13 -17.72
C SER A 356 2.19 -13.80 -18.75
N PRO A 357 2.61 -12.52 -18.87
CA PRO A 357 3.76 -12.14 -19.66
C PRO A 357 5.03 -12.85 -19.17
N LYS A 358 6.02 -12.96 -20.05
CA LYS A 358 7.29 -13.62 -19.74
C LYS A 358 8.34 -12.60 -19.28
N PRO A 359 9.09 -12.87 -18.19
CA PRO A 359 10.08 -11.93 -17.67
C PRO A 359 11.16 -11.55 -18.68
N GLU A 360 11.61 -12.50 -19.51
CA GLU A 360 12.68 -12.27 -20.51
C GLU A 360 12.32 -11.25 -21.59
N ASN A 361 11.04 -10.87 -21.72
CA ASN A 361 10.59 -9.87 -22.69
C ASN A 361 10.70 -8.43 -22.18
N TYR A 362 11.07 -8.21 -20.92
CA TYR A 362 11.08 -6.90 -20.27
C TYR A 362 12.42 -6.63 -19.58
N PRO A 363 12.90 -5.38 -19.57
CA PRO A 363 14.01 -4.97 -18.71
C PRO A 363 13.68 -5.21 -17.24
N ILE A 364 14.66 -5.64 -16.45
CA ILE A 364 14.45 -6.01 -15.04
C ILE A 364 13.87 -4.87 -14.18
N TYR A 365 14.22 -3.63 -14.49
CA TYR A 365 13.73 -2.45 -13.78
C TYR A 365 12.20 -2.24 -13.92
N MET A 366 11.55 -2.86 -14.91
CA MET A 366 10.10 -2.75 -15.06
C MET A 366 9.33 -3.55 -14.00
N ALA A 367 9.89 -4.66 -13.55
CA ALA A 367 9.26 -5.59 -12.61
C ALA A 367 10.32 -6.42 -11.86
N PRO A 368 11.08 -5.80 -10.94
CA PRO A 368 11.98 -6.54 -10.04
C PRO A 368 11.22 -7.26 -8.92
N ASP A 369 9.89 -7.16 -8.92
CA ASP A 369 8.97 -7.80 -7.98
C ASP A 369 9.21 -9.31 -7.88
N ASN A 370 9.38 -9.78 -6.64
CA ASN A 370 9.41 -11.20 -6.32
C ASN A 370 7.98 -11.77 -6.17
N GLU A 371 7.87 -13.09 -6.26
CA GLU A 371 6.66 -13.78 -5.82
C GLU A 371 6.53 -13.74 -4.29
N ASN A 372 5.30 -13.87 -3.79
CA ASN A 372 5.03 -13.97 -2.36
C ASN A 372 3.92 -15.00 -2.06
N PHE A 373 3.80 -15.43 -0.80
CA PHE A 373 2.84 -16.48 -0.40
C PHE A 373 1.38 -16.12 -0.70
N ARG A 374 1.04 -14.82 -0.73
CA ARG A 374 -0.34 -14.36 -0.98
C ARG A 374 -0.67 -14.40 -2.47
N GLY A 375 0.29 -14.13 -3.35
CA GLY A 375 0.17 -14.36 -4.79
C GLY A 375 -0.02 -15.84 -5.11
N LEU A 376 0.74 -16.73 -4.45
CA LEU A 376 0.55 -18.18 -4.58
C LEU A 376 -0.83 -18.64 -4.11
N HIS A 377 -1.30 -18.12 -2.97
CA HIS A 377 -2.64 -18.41 -2.45
C HIS A 377 -3.74 -17.86 -3.39
N ALA A 378 -3.56 -16.68 -3.98
CA ALA A 378 -4.49 -16.14 -4.96
C ALA A 378 -4.63 -17.06 -6.19
N VAL A 379 -3.54 -17.62 -6.68
CA VAL A 379 -3.59 -18.61 -7.77
C VAL A 379 -4.34 -19.87 -7.32
N GLU A 380 -4.08 -20.38 -6.12
CA GLU A 380 -4.74 -21.57 -5.56
C GLU A 380 -6.28 -21.45 -5.53
N VAL A 381 -6.82 -20.28 -5.15
CA VAL A 381 -8.27 -20.07 -5.05
C VAL A 381 -8.94 -19.69 -6.38
N LEU A 382 -8.17 -19.43 -7.44
CA LEU A 382 -8.69 -19.03 -8.76
C LEU A 382 -8.48 -20.10 -9.83
N GLU A 383 -7.37 -20.83 -9.78
CA GLU A 383 -6.99 -21.81 -10.78
C GLU A 383 -7.98 -22.97 -10.82
N ASN A 384 -8.39 -23.35 -12.04
CA ASN A 384 -9.37 -24.41 -12.29
C ASN A 384 -10.74 -24.22 -11.59
N LYS A 385 -11.08 -22.98 -11.19
CA LYS A 385 -12.39 -22.64 -10.64
C LYS A 385 -13.29 -22.00 -11.71
N SER A 386 -14.59 -22.22 -11.58
CA SER A 386 -15.63 -21.63 -12.43
C SER A 386 -16.95 -21.56 -11.65
N GLY A 387 -17.97 -20.92 -12.23
CA GLY A 387 -19.25 -20.68 -11.57
C GLY A 387 -19.16 -19.65 -10.45
N PHE A 388 -18.22 -18.70 -10.54
CA PHE A 388 -18.08 -17.65 -9.54
C PHE A 388 -19.36 -16.82 -9.41
N THR A 389 -19.75 -16.54 -8.17
CA THR A 389 -20.73 -15.52 -7.77
C THR A 389 -20.04 -14.46 -6.93
N LEU A 390 -20.75 -13.39 -6.56
CA LEU A 390 -20.26 -12.43 -5.56
C LEU A 390 -19.80 -13.14 -4.27
N GLU A 391 -20.61 -14.06 -3.76
CA GLU A 391 -20.38 -14.79 -2.51
C GLU A 391 -19.20 -15.74 -2.62
N SER A 392 -19.06 -16.47 -3.73
CA SER A 392 -17.92 -17.38 -3.89
C SER A 392 -16.61 -16.62 -4.13
N LEU A 393 -16.66 -15.42 -4.72
CA LEU A 393 -15.48 -14.55 -4.84
C LEU A 393 -15.10 -13.94 -3.48
N ILE A 394 -16.08 -13.56 -2.64
CA ILE A 394 -15.82 -13.18 -1.24
C ILE A 394 -15.18 -14.36 -0.49
N ALA A 395 -15.72 -15.57 -0.63
CA ALA A 395 -15.18 -16.76 0.00
C ALA A 395 -13.73 -17.03 -0.44
N ALA A 396 -13.42 -16.92 -1.74
CA ALA A 396 -12.06 -17.04 -2.24
C ALA A 396 -11.11 -15.97 -1.67
N ALA A 397 -11.56 -14.72 -1.56
CA ALA A 397 -10.78 -13.62 -0.99
C ALA A 397 -10.55 -13.75 0.53
N TYR A 398 -11.35 -14.58 1.20
CA TYR A 398 -11.31 -14.84 2.64
C TYR A 398 -10.93 -16.28 2.98
N ASP A 399 -10.42 -17.04 2.00
CA ASP A 399 -9.89 -18.38 2.24
C ASP A 399 -8.80 -18.33 3.33
N SER A 400 -8.85 -19.29 4.24
CA SER A 400 -8.05 -19.25 5.46
C SER A 400 -6.71 -19.96 5.36
N HIS A 401 -6.35 -20.52 4.21
CA HIS A 401 -5.06 -21.16 4.02
C HIS A 401 -3.90 -20.17 4.20
N LEU A 402 -2.88 -20.57 4.97
CA LEU A 402 -1.63 -19.84 5.16
C LEU A 402 -0.52 -20.52 4.36
N ASN A 403 -0.49 -20.25 3.06
CA ASN A 403 0.42 -20.86 2.07
C ASN A 403 1.91 -20.77 2.49
N GLY A 404 2.33 -19.77 3.28
CA GLY A 404 3.69 -19.69 3.79
C GLY A 404 4.12 -20.86 4.68
N PHE A 405 3.18 -21.53 5.34
CA PHE A 405 3.49 -22.73 6.15
C PHE A 405 3.61 -24.01 5.32
N GLU A 406 3.39 -23.95 4.00
CA GLU A 406 3.81 -25.03 3.10
C GLU A 406 5.33 -25.15 3.04
N THR A 407 6.07 -24.04 3.15
CA THR A 407 7.53 -24.02 3.07
C THR A 407 8.19 -23.90 4.44
N LEU A 408 7.62 -23.11 5.36
CA LEU A 408 8.24 -22.82 6.65
C LEU A 408 8.11 -23.98 7.65
N LEU A 409 7.00 -24.73 7.63
CA LEU A 409 6.75 -25.78 8.63
C LEU A 409 7.58 -27.07 8.42
N PRO A 410 7.79 -27.58 7.18
CA PRO A 410 8.53 -28.84 6.98
C PRO A 410 9.95 -28.88 7.59
N PRO A 411 10.79 -27.82 7.52
CA PRO A 411 12.09 -27.79 8.20
C PRO A 411 12.01 -28.04 9.71
N LEU A 412 11.05 -27.42 10.41
CA LEU A 412 10.83 -27.65 11.85
C LEU A 412 10.47 -29.11 12.14
N LEU A 413 9.55 -29.67 11.35
CA LEU A 413 9.11 -31.05 11.52
C LEU A 413 10.26 -32.04 11.27
N SER A 414 11.07 -31.78 10.23
CA SER A 414 12.28 -32.56 9.92
C SER A 414 13.32 -32.46 11.03
N ALA A 415 13.54 -31.26 11.58
CA ALA A 415 14.45 -31.04 12.70
C ALA A 415 14.03 -31.86 13.92
N TYR A 416 12.72 -31.88 14.24
CA TYR A 416 12.18 -32.70 15.32
C TYR A 416 12.34 -34.20 15.04
N ASP A 417 12.06 -34.67 13.83
CA ASP A 417 12.18 -36.10 13.49
C ASP A 417 13.63 -36.60 13.58
N LYS A 418 14.62 -35.72 13.32
CA LYS A 418 16.05 -36.03 13.43
C LYS A 418 16.56 -35.98 14.88
N ALA A 419 16.21 -34.95 15.64
CA ALA A 419 16.80 -34.68 16.95
C ALA A 419 15.93 -35.15 18.13
N GLY A 420 14.62 -35.24 17.94
CA GLY A 420 13.63 -35.44 18.99
C GLY A 420 13.59 -34.31 20.01
N SER A 421 12.80 -34.49 21.07
CA SER A 421 12.85 -33.63 22.26
C SER A 421 12.43 -34.37 23.52
N LYS A 422 13.19 -34.20 24.60
CA LYS A 422 12.81 -34.70 25.94
C LYS A 422 11.72 -33.84 26.59
N ASN A 423 11.51 -32.61 26.13
CA ASN A 423 10.46 -31.74 26.64
C ASN A 423 9.08 -32.19 26.12
N ARG A 424 8.19 -32.61 27.03
CA ARG A 424 6.83 -33.04 26.69
C ARG A 424 6.04 -31.99 25.93
N LYS A 425 6.15 -30.71 26.31
CA LYS A 425 5.41 -29.61 25.66
C LYS A 425 5.83 -29.43 24.19
N VAL A 426 7.14 -29.60 23.90
CA VAL A 426 7.65 -29.56 22.52
C VAL A 426 7.06 -30.71 21.69
N ARG A 427 7.04 -31.94 22.24
CA ARG A 427 6.44 -33.09 21.55
C ARG A 427 4.94 -32.89 21.29
N ASP A 428 4.22 -32.36 22.27
CA ASP A 428 2.79 -32.08 22.18
C ASP A 428 2.54 -30.97 21.13
N ALA A 429 3.31 -29.89 21.12
CA ALA A 429 3.21 -28.81 20.14
C ALA A 429 3.50 -29.28 18.71
N ILE A 430 4.57 -30.08 18.51
CA ILE A 430 4.85 -30.70 17.20
C ILE A 430 3.70 -31.60 16.76
N SER A 431 3.07 -32.33 17.69
CA SER A 431 1.92 -33.18 17.37
C SER A 431 0.69 -32.38 16.91
N LEU A 432 0.49 -31.17 17.45
CA LEU A 432 -0.54 -30.24 16.97
C LEU A 432 -0.19 -29.73 15.57
N LEU A 433 1.03 -29.22 15.39
CA LEU A 433 1.49 -28.68 14.10
C LEU A 433 1.51 -29.73 12.96
N LYS A 434 1.82 -31.00 13.25
CA LYS A 434 1.74 -32.10 12.26
C LYS A 434 0.31 -32.40 11.79
N LYS A 435 -0.70 -32.06 12.60
CA LYS A 435 -2.12 -32.28 12.28
C LYS A 435 -2.80 -31.04 11.71
N TRP A 436 -2.15 -29.88 11.82
CA TRP A 436 -2.69 -28.64 11.32
C TRP A 436 -2.82 -28.70 9.81
N ASP A 437 -4.00 -28.32 9.32
CA ASP A 437 -4.30 -28.16 7.90
C ASP A 437 -3.84 -26.80 7.35
N LYS A 438 -3.12 -26.01 8.15
CA LYS A 438 -2.57 -24.69 7.79
C LYS A 438 -3.61 -23.62 7.53
N HIS A 439 -4.85 -23.85 7.96
CA HIS A 439 -5.91 -22.86 7.91
C HIS A 439 -5.99 -22.09 9.23
N PHE A 440 -6.16 -20.77 9.16
CA PHE A 440 -6.41 -19.97 10.36
C PHE A 440 -7.86 -20.08 10.82
N SER A 441 -8.08 -19.94 12.12
CA SER A 441 -9.39 -19.69 12.72
C SER A 441 -9.24 -19.03 14.09
N GLU A 442 -10.32 -18.51 14.67
CA GLU A 442 -10.29 -17.91 16.01
C GLU A 442 -9.97 -18.95 17.09
N GLU A 443 -10.35 -20.21 16.87
CA GLU A 443 -10.22 -21.33 17.79
C GLU A 443 -8.89 -22.09 17.61
N SER A 444 -8.16 -21.83 16.52
CA SER A 444 -6.94 -22.55 16.16
C SER A 444 -5.81 -22.27 17.15
N VAL A 445 -5.36 -23.33 17.83
CA VAL A 445 -4.16 -23.31 18.67
C VAL A 445 -2.91 -23.43 17.81
N GLU A 446 -3.03 -24.21 16.74
CA GLU A 446 -2.00 -24.47 15.74
C GLU A 446 -1.56 -23.18 15.06
N THR A 447 -2.49 -22.29 14.71
CA THR A 447 -2.19 -20.96 14.15
C THR A 447 -1.37 -20.12 15.13
N SER A 448 -1.74 -20.08 16.42
CA SER A 448 -0.96 -19.38 17.45
C SER A 448 0.47 -19.92 17.53
N LEU A 449 0.62 -21.25 17.59
CA LEU A 449 1.92 -21.91 17.67
C LEU A 449 2.77 -21.64 16.43
N ALA A 450 2.18 -21.80 15.24
CA ALA A 450 2.88 -21.67 13.97
C ALA A 450 3.35 -20.23 13.72
N ILE A 451 2.48 -19.23 13.94
CA ILE A 451 2.83 -17.82 13.74
C ILE A 451 3.87 -17.36 14.76
N TYR A 452 3.68 -17.63 16.06
CA TYR A 452 4.69 -17.24 17.06
C TYR A 452 6.03 -17.94 16.80
N TRP A 453 6.01 -19.21 16.40
CA TRP A 453 7.21 -19.94 16.04
C TRP A 453 7.92 -19.32 14.83
N ALA A 454 7.19 -19.03 13.75
CA ALA A 454 7.78 -18.45 12.54
C ALA A 454 8.32 -17.05 12.81
N THR A 455 7.64 -16.23 13.60
CA THR A 455 8.14 -14.92 14.03
C THR A 455 9.43 -15.03 14.85
N GLU A 456 9.50 -15.98 15.79
CA GLU A 456 10.72 -16.20 16.58
C GLU A 456 11.86 -16.78 15.71
N ALA A 457 11.55 -17.67 14.77
CA ALA A 457 12.52 -18.19 13.82
C ALA A 457 13.06 -17.08 12.90
N GLN A 458 12.20 -16.16 12.43
CA GLN A 458 12.62 -14.98 11.68
C GLN A 458 13.53 -14.09 12.51
N ARG A 459 13.20 -13.84 13.79
CA ARG A 459 14.04 -13.08 14.71
C ARG A 459 15.43 -13.69 14.85
N LEU A 460 15.51 -15.02 15.01
CA LEU A 460 16.80 -15.74 15.06
C LEU A 460 17.53 -15.69 13.72
N ALA A 461 16.83 -15.84 12.60
CA ALA A 461 17.41 -15.75 11.26
C ALA A 461 18.06 -14.39 11.01
N TYR A 462 17.39 -13.28 11.37
CA TYR A 462 17.97 -11.94 11.23
C TYR A 462 19.20 -11.69 12.11
N GLN A 463 19.31 -12.42 13.23
CA GLN A 463 20.47 -12.34 14.11
C GLN A 463 21.61 -13.28 13.70
N ASN A 464 21.36 -14.18 12.76
CA ASN A 464 22.33 -15.18 12.35
C ASN A 464 23.26 -14.62 11.26
N PRO A 465 24.59 -14.57 11.48
CA PRO A 465 25.54 -14.06 10.49
C PRO A 465 25.58 -14.91 9.21
N ASP A 466 25.25 -16.21 9.30
CA ASP A 466 25.27 -17.14 8.17
C ASP A 466 24.08 -16.92 7.21
N ARG A 467 23.10 -16.08 7.57
CA ARG A 467 22.00 -15.71 6.67
C ARG A 467 22.50 -15.05 5.39
N GLY A 468 23.55 -14.22 5.51
CA GLY A 468 24.01 -13.37 4.42
C GLY A 468 22.85 -12.54 3.83
N GLU A 469 22.69 -12.62 2.52
CA GLU A 469 21.68 -11.88 1.76
C GLU A 469 20.33 -12.62 1.63
N LYS A 470 20.23 -13.88 2.08
CA LYS A 470 18.98 -14.65 2.01
C LYS A 470 17.86 -13.95 2.78
N SER A 471 16.63 -14.05 2.28
CA SER A 471 15.47 -13.64 3.09
C SER A 471 15.42 -14.49 4.38
N ALA A 472 14.79 -13.96 5.43
CA ALA A 472 14.63 -14.73 6.67
C ALA A 472 13.87 -16.05 6.43
N ASN A 473 12.88 -16.04 5.54
CA ASN A 473 12.09 -17.23 5.20
C ASN A 473 12.91 -18.28 4.44
N ASP A 474 13.74 -17.85 3.48
CA ASP A 474 14.61 -18.78 2.75
C ASP A 474 15.63 -19.40 3.72
N PHE A 475 16.21 -18.59 4.60
CA PHE A 475 17.15 -19.08 5.60
C PHE A 475 16.50 -20.03 6.61
N ILE A 476 15.25 -19.79 7.04
CA ILE A 476 14.49 -20.75 7.85
C ILE A 476 14.32 -22.08 7.09
N THR A 477 14.10 -22.01 5.78
CA THR A 477 13.81 -23.17 4.94
C THR A 477 15.02 -24.07 4.72
N ASP A 478 16.20 -23.48 4.46
CA ASP A 478 17.37 -24.24 4.01
C ASP A 478 18.70 -23.93 4.73
N GLY A 479 18.71 -22.97 5.67
CA GLY A 479 19.94 -22.47 6.30
C GLY A 479 20.00 -22.57 7.83
N MET A 480 18.86 -22.59 8.52
CA MET A 480 18.81 -22.69 9.98
C MET A 480 19.17 -24.09 10.47
N SER A 481 19.87 -24.15 11.61
CA SER A 481 20.20 -25.43 12.24
C SER A 481 18.95 -26.09 12.87
N ASN A 482 18.94 -27.43 12.96
CA ASN A 482 17.88 -28.16 13.65
C ASN A 482 17.70 -27.68 15.11
N ALA A 483 18.80 -27.31 15.76
CA ALA A 483 18.79 -26.81 17.14
C ALA A 483 18.08 -25.45 17.23
N ASP A 484 18.34 -24.53 16.31
CA ASP A 484 17.71 -23.20 16.31
C ASP A 484 16.21 -23.27 16.01
N LEU A 485 15.80 -24.12 15.07
CA LEU A 485 14.39 -24.35 14.75
C LEU A 485 13.60 -24.87 15.97
N LEU A 486 14.16 -25.82 16.71
CA LEU A 486 13.57 -26.37 17.94
C LEU A 486 13.67 -25.41 19.14
N ALA A 487 14.72 -24.59 19.19
CA ALA A 487 14.88 -23.55 20.20
C ALA A 487 13.80 -22.47 20.03
N ALA A 488 13.52 -22.03 18.79
CA ALA A 488 12.44 -21.09 18.48
C ALA A 488 11.07 -21.61 18.98
N LEU A 489 10.80 -22.92 18.80
CA LEU A 489 9.55 -23.52 19.30
C LEU A 489 9.50 -23.57 20.82
N THR A 490 10.63 -23.85 21.47
CA THR A 490 10.73 -23.84 22.93
C THR A 490 10.47 -22.44 23.49
N THR A 491 11.07 -21.40 22.89
CA THR A 491 10.82 -20.00 23.23
C THR A 491 9.36 -19.61 23.02
N THR A 492 8.76 -20.04 21.91
CA THR A 492 7.35 -19.82 21.58
C THR A 492 6.41 -20.39 22.65
N ILE A 493 6.61 -21.66 23.02
CA ILE A 493 5.80 -22.32 24.08
C ILE A 493 5.90 -21.53 25.38
N LYS A 494 7.12 -21.17 25.79
CA LYS A 494 7.33 -20.37 27.00
C LYS A 494 6.62 -19.02 26.92
N ARG A 495 6.75 -18.32 25.80
CA ARG A 495 6.15 -16.99 25.61
C ARG A 495 4.64 -17.04 25.73
N LEU A 496 3.98 -17.99 25.08
CA LEU A 496 2.54 -18.17 25.15
C LEU A 496 2.07 -18.54 26.57
N GLU A 497 2.85 -19.35 27.30
CA GLU A 497 2.55 -19.65 28.70
C GLU A 497 2.70 -18.44 29.63
N ASP A 498 3.76 -17.65 29.47
CA ASP A 498 4.00 -16.46 30.29
C ASP A 498 2.91 -15.39 30.04
N ASP A 499 2.50 -15.21 28.78
CA ASP A 499 1.53 -14.20 28.42
C ASP A 499 0.09 -14.65 28.76
N PHE A 500 -0.30 -15.86 28.37
CA PHE A 500 -1.70 -16.31 28.38
C PHE A 500 -1.98 -17.49 29.33
N GLY A 501 -0.98 -17.98 30.06
CA GLY A 501 -1.11 -19.10 31.00
C GLY A 501 -1.08 -20.48 30.35
N SER A 502 -1.12 -20.58 29.02
CA SER A 502 -1.07 -21.84 28.28
C SER A 502 -0.53 -21.63 26.87
N TYR A 503 0.37 -22.52 26.42
CA TYR A 503 0.78 -22.57 25.01
C TYR A 503 -0.34 -23.06 24.07
N LYS A 504 -1.44 -23.56 24.62
CA LYS A 504 -2.64 -23.96 23.88
C LYS A 504 -3.68 -22.84 23.79
N THR A 505 -3.23 -21.59 23.77
CA THR A 505 -4.12 -20.44 23.65
C THR A 505 -4.54 -20.28 22.18
N ALA A 506 -5.85 -20.23 21.94
CA ALA A 506 -6.42 -20.08 20.61
C ALA A 506 -6.12 -18.70 20.00
N TRP A 507 -5.99 -18.64 18.68
CA TRP A 507 -5.54 -17.45 17.96
C TRP A 507 -6.42 -16.21 18.22
N GLY A 508 -7.75 -16.36 18.26
CA GLY A 508 -8.68 -15.27 18.51
C GLY A 508 -8.60 -14.67 19.91
N VAL A 509 -7.96 -15.35 20.88
CA VAL A 509 -7.64 -14.76 22.20
C VAL A 509 -6.46 -13.78 22.09
N ILE A 510 -5.53 -14.08 21.18
CA ILE A 510 -4.28 -13.34 20.97
C ILE A 510 -4.51 -12.19 19.99
N ASN A 511 -5.13 -12.45 18.85
CA ASN A 511 -5.27 -11.53 17.73
C ASN A 511 -6.62 -10.82 17.75
N ARG A 512 -6.58 -9.49 17.94
CA ARG A 512 -7.78 -8.69 18.24
C ARG A 512 -7.91 -7.44 17.39
N LEU A 513 -9.15 -7.07 17.09
CA LEU A 513 -9.51 -5.73 16.65
C LEU A 513 -10.00 -4.91 17.85
N GLN A 514 -9.40 -3.74 18.08
CA GLN A 514 -9.83 -2.82 19.13
C GLN A 514 -9.83 -1.39 18.61
N ARG A 515 -10.90 -0.66 18.92
CA ARG A 515 -11.05 0.76 18.63
C ARG A 515 -11.57 1.45 19.89
N ILE A 516 -10.72 2.21 20.56
CA ILE A 516 -11.05 2.84 21.86
C ILE A 516 -11.59 4.26 21.63
N ASN A 517 -11.03 4.99 20.67
CA ASN A 517 -11.36 6.38 20.41
C ASN A 517 -11.21 6.75 18.91
N GLY A 518 -11.37 8.04 18.60
CA GLY A 518 -11.27 8.58 17.24
C GLY A 518 -9.87 8.83 16.71
N ASP A 519 -8.82 8.44 17.44
CA ASP A 519 -7.45 8.75 17.03
C ASP A 519 -7.03 7.93 15.82
N ILE A 520 -6.16 8.49 14.97
CA ILE A 520 -5.58 7.74 13.84
C ILE A 520 -4.65 6.64 14.37
N GLN A 521 -3.80 7.00 15.34
CA GLN A 521 -2.96 6.05 16.06
C GLN A 521 -3.74 5.56 17.28
N GLN A 522 -4.32 4.37 17.16
CA GLN A 522 -5.15 3.82 18.23
C GLN A 522 -4.30 3.48 19.47
N PRO A 523 -4.73 3.88 20.68
CA PRO A 523 -4.24 3.27 21.90
C PRO A 523 -4.84 1.86 22.05
N PHE A 524 -4.12 0.98 22.75
CA PHE A 524 -4.56 -0.39 23.02
C PHE A 524 -4.47 -0.74 24.51
N ASP A 525 -5.43 -1.54 24.98
CA ASP A 525 -5.58 -1.94 26.37
C ASP A 525 -6.29 -3.29 26.48
N ASP A 526 -5.61 -4.29 27.03
CA ASP A 526 -6.12 -5.66 27.22
C ASP A 526 -7.34 -5.74 28.14
N SER A 527 -7.56 -4.73 28.99
CA SER A 527 -8.72 -4.64 29.88
C SER A 527 -9.98 -4.11 29.19
N LYS A 528 -9.84 -3.50 28.00
CA LYS A 528 -10.96 -2.93 27.25
C LYS A 528 -11.54 -3.95 26.27
N ALA A 529 -12.78 -3.68 25.84
CA ALA A 529 -13.45 -4.50 24.85
C ALA A 529 -12.64 -4.55 23.54
N SER A 530 -12.65 -5.72 22.91
CA SER A 530 -12.04 -5.98 21.61
C SER A 530 -12.73 -7.16 20.97
N LEU A 531 -12.59 -7.35 19.66
CA LEU A 531 -13.18 -8.46 18.90
C LEU A 531 -12.09 -9.46 18.50
N PRO A 532 -12.33 -10.78 18.60
CA PRO A 532 -11.41 -11.78 18.06
C PRO A 532 -11.34 -11.65 16.54
N VAL A 533 -10.16 -11.89 15.97
CA VAL A 533 -9.95 -11.89 14.52
C VAL A 533 -9.22 -13.18 14.14
N GLY A 534 -9.86 -13.99 13.31
CA GLY A 534 -9.27 -15.24 12.80
C GLY A 534 -8.15 -14.99 11.77
N PHE A 535 -8.28 -13.93 10.97
CA PHE A 535 -7.34 -13.53 9.92
C PHE A 535 -5.90 -13.42 10.42
N ALA A 536 -4.93 -13.60 9.51
CA ALA A 536 -3.52 -13.44 9.82
C ALA A 536 -2.86 -12.36 8.96
N SER A 537 -1.62 -12.04 9.27
CA SER A 537 -0.81 -11.14 8.44
C SER A 537 -0.65 -11.70 7.02
N SER A 538 -0.61 -10.80 6.03
CA SER A 538 -0.35 -11.15 4.62
C SER A 538 1.03 -11.80 4.43
N ARG A 539 1.97 -11.56 5.35
CA ARG A 539 3.31 -12.18 5.34
C ARG A 539 3.28 -13.70 5.37
N TRP A 540 2.19 -14.29 5.86
CA TRP A 540 1.99 -15.74 5.96
C TRP A 540 1.14 -16.31 4.82
N GLY A 541 0.76 -15.48 3.83
CA GLY A 541 -0.08 -15.87 2.70
C GLY A 541 -1.58 -15.62 2.89
N SER A 542 -1.99 -14.96 3.97
CA SER A 542 -3.40 -14.65 4.21
C SER A 542 -3.95 -13.65 3.18
N LEU A 543 -5.00 -14.03 2.44
CA LEU A 543 -5.70 -13.15 1.50
C LEU A 543 -6.53 -12.10 2.25
N ALA A 544 -7.33 -12.54 3.24
CA ALA A 544 -7.95 -11.65 4.21
C ALA A 544 -6.89 -11.14 5.21
N SER A 545 -6.11 -10.13 4.80
CA SER A 545 -4.98 -9.68 5.59
C SER A 545 -5.40 -8.94 6.86
N PHE A 546 -4.75 -9.27 7.98
CA PHE A 546 -4.85 -8.54 9.24
C PHE A 546 -3.47 -8.42 9.89
N GLY A 547 -2.85 -7.25 9.72
CA GLY A 547 -1.55 -6.91 10.27
C GLY A 547 -1.65 -6.48 11.72
N ALA A 548 -1.25 -7.38 12.63
CA ALA A 548 -1.34 -7.20 14.06
C ALA A 548 -0.03 -7.48 14.78
N ARG A 549 0.18 -6.81 15.92
CA ARG A 549 1.36 -6.97 16.78
C ARG A 549 1.04 -6.62 18.23
N THR A 550 1.95 -6.97 19.14
CA THR A 550 1.88 -6.50 20.53
C THR A 550 2.29 -5.03 20.62
N TYR A 551 1.66 -4.30 21.54
CA TYR A 551 1.93 -2.88 21.80
C TYR A 551 2.44 -2.69 23.24
N PRO A 552 3.10 -1.56 23.55
CA PRO A 552 3.54 -1.29 24.92
C PRO A 552 2.40 -1.45 25.93
N GLY A 553 2.59 -2.33 26.91
CA GLY A 553 1.59 -2.60 27.96
C GLY A 553 0.53 -3.66 27.60
N THR A 554 0.57 -4.24 26.40
CA THR A 554 -0.35 -5.32 26.00
C THR A 554 0.36 -6.66 25.88
N LYS A 555 -0.37 -7.74 26.14
CA LYS A 555 0.01 -9.11 25.81
C LYS A 555 -0.66 -9.58 24.53
N ARG A 556 -1.91 -9.15 24.30
CA ARG A 556 -2.61 -9.40 23.04
C ARG A 556 -1.99 -8.59 21.90
N MET A 557 -2.21 -9.09 20.70
CA MET A 557 -1.89 -8.42 19.45
C MET A 557 -3.10 -7.64 18.95
N TYR A 558 -2.86 -6.44 18.44
CA TYR A 558 -3.91 -5.58 17.87
C TYR A 558 -3.61 -5.22 16.42
N GLY A 559 -4.63 -5.28 15.57
CA GLY A 559 -4.51 -4.94 14.17
C GLY A 559 -4.45 -3.43 13.93
N THR A 560 -3.56 -3.00 13.04
CA THR A 560 -3.50 -1.59 12.58
C THR A 560 -3.41 -1.44 11.06
N SER A 561 -3.33 -2.55 10.33
CA SER A 561 -3.29 -2.59 8.87
C SER A 561 -3.86 -3.91 8.36
N GLY A 562 -4.08 -4.01 7.05
CA GLY A 562 -4.71 -5.18 6.42
C GLY A 562 -5.95 -4.75 5.63
N ASN A 563 -6.89 -5.67 5.41
CA ASN A 563 -8.19 -5.38 4.80
C ASN A 563 -8.77 -4.11 5.41
N SER A 564 -8.90 -3.05 4.60
CA SER A 564 -9.31 -1.73 5.07
C SER A 564 -10.73 -1.44 4.56
N PHE A 565 -10.85 -0.86 3.37
CA PHE A 565 -12.06 -0.94 2.56
C PHE A 565 -11.97 -2.18 1.67
N VAL A 566 -13.02 -2.99 1.63
CA VAL A 566 -13.13 -4.12 0.70
C VAL A 566 -14.45 -4.04 -0.03
N ALA A 567 -14.45 -4.31 -1.34
CA ALA A 567 -15.66 -4.41 -2.13
C ALA A 567 -15.56 -5.56 -3.15
N VAL A 568 -16.68 -6.20 -3.41
CA VAL A 568 -16.85 -7.16 -4.50
C VAL A 568 -18.01 -6.72 -5.37
N VAL A 569 -17.84 -6.75 -6.69
CA VAL A 569 -18.75 -6.14 -7.65
C VAL A 569 -19.02 -7.12 -8.79
N GLU A 570 -20.29 -7.21 -9.20
CA GLU A 570 -20.73 -7.89 -10.42
C GLU A 570 -21.28 -6.86 -11.42
N PHE A 571 -20.73 -6.86 -12.63
CA PHE A 571 -21.08 -5.89 -13.68
C PHE A 571 -22.19 -6.41 -14.61
N GLY A 572 -23.38 -6.68 -14.06
CA GLY A 572 -24.58 -6.97 -14.85
C GLY A 572 -25.33 -5.72 -15.33
N ASP A 573 -26.50 -5.91 -15.95
CA ASP A 573 -27.40 -4.81 -16.38
C ASP A 573 -27.69 -3.80 -15.25
N ARG A 574 -27.85 -4.34 -14.04
CA ARG A 574 -27.73 -3.58 -12.79
C ARG A 574 -26.55 -4.11 -12.00
N ILE A 575 -25.70 -3.21 -11.52
CA ILE A 575 -24.59 -3.60 -10.65
C ILE A 575 -25.14 -4.17 -9.36
N GLN A 576 -24.54 -5.27 -8.94
CA GLN A 576 -24.63 -5.78 -7.59
C GLN A 576 -23.25 -5.66 -6.95
N ALA A 577 -23.20 -5.12 -5.74
CA ALA A 577 -21.94 -4.97 -5.03
C ALA A 577 -22.15 -5.14 -3.53
N LYS A 578 -21.11 -5.66 -2.89
CA LYS A 578 -21.02 -5.83 -1.43
C LYS A 578 -19.76 -5.13 -0.95
N SER A 579 -19.79 -4.50 0.21
CA SER A 579 -18.63 -3.83 0.78
C SER A 579 -18.52 -3.98 2.29
N ILE A 580 -17.34 -3.68 2.83
CA ILE A 580 -17.07 -3.64 4.26
C ILE A 580 -15.90 -2.71 4.57
N VAL A 581 -15.93 -2.10 5.76
CA VAL A 581 -14.78 -1.38 6.34
C VAL A 581 -14.43 -1.95 7.72
N ASN A 582 -13.14 -1.87 8.10
CA ASN A 582 -12.55 -2.50 9.29
C ASN A 582 -13.03 -2.00 10.68
N GLY A 583 -14.18 -1.33 10.75
CA GLY A 583 -14.74 -0.74 11.96
C GLY A 583 -16.03 0.00 11.67
N GLY A 584 -15.94 1.29 11.34
CA GLY A 584 -17.09 2.12 11.00
C GLY A 584 -16.63 3.42 10.35
N GLN A 585 -17.53 4.08 9.64
CA GLN A 585 -17.24 5.26 8.80
C GLN A 585 -17.01 6.56 9.60
N SER A 586 -17.33 6.58 10.89
CA SER A 586 -17.13 7.74 11.75
C SER A 586 -15.87 7.60 12.62
N SER A 587 -15.19 8.72 12.87
CA SER A 587 -14.15 8.82 13.91
C SER A 587 -14.69 9.30 15.27
N ASP A 588 -15.91 9.82 15.34
CA ASP A 588 -16.54 10.20 16.61
C ASP A 588 -16.97 8.94 17.40
N PRO A 589 -16.43 8.67 18.61
CA PRO A 589 -16.80 7.53 19.43
C PRO A 589 -18.27 7.47 19.84
N ASN A 590 -19.00 8.59 19.77
CA ASN A 590 -20.43 8.65 20.07
C ASN A 590 -21.33 8.41 18.86
N SER A 591 -20.75 8.30 17.66
CA SER A 591 -21.50 8.03 16.45
C SER A 591 -21.94 6.55 16.42
N PRO A 592 -23.18 6.25 15.98
CA PRO A 592 -23.58 4.86 15.74
C PRO A 592 -22.67 4.18 14.70
N HIS A 593 -22.05 4.95 13.80
CA HIS A 593 -21.14 4.46 12.77
C HIS A 593 -19.67 4.44 13.18
N PHE A 594 -19.37 4.46 14.48
CA PHE A 594 -17.99 4.35 14.97
C PHE A 594 -17.43 2.92 14.89
N HIS A 595 -18.25 1.90 15.12
CA HIS A 595 -17.80 0.50 15.16
C HIS A 595 -18.84 -0.50 14.65
N ASP A 596 -19.87 -0.03 13.96
CA ASP A 596 -21.03 -0.80 13.51
C ASP A 596 -20.69 -1.94 12.54
N GLN A 597 -19.58 -1.85 11.82
CA GLN A 597 -19.08 -2.91 10.94
C GLN A 597 -17.93 -3.72 11.57
N GLY A 598 -17.54 -3.45 12.82
CA GLY A 598 -16.39 -4.09 13.45
C GLY A 598 -16.53 -5.61 13.56
N LEU A 599 -17.70 -6.10 14.01
CA LEU A 599 -17.96 -7.55 14.10
C LEU A 599 -18.10 -8.19 12.72
N MET A 600 -18.85 -7.55 11.83
CA MET A 600 -18.98 -7.98 10.43
C MET A 600 -17.60 -8.16 9.80
N TYR A 601 -16.69 -7.21 10.06
CA TYR A 601 -15.33 -7.24 9.55
C TYR A 601 -14.57 -8.47 10.02
N THR A 602 -14.60 -8.79 11.32
CA THR A 602 -13.86 -9.95 11.84
C THR A 602 -14.41 -11.28 11.32
N LYS A 603 -15.64 -11.28 10.80
CA LYS A 603 -16.31 -12.45 10.22
C LYS A 603 -16.31 -12.49 8.69
N GLY A 604 -15.84 -11.44 8.03
CA GLY A 604 -15.91 -11.34 6.56
C GLY A 604 -17.34 -11.24 6.04
N GLU A 605 -18.25 -10.66 6.82
CA GLU A 605 -19.66 -10.50 6.48
C GLU A 605 -19.92 -9.14 5.83
N PHE A 606 -20.17 -9.10 4.51
CA PHE A 606 -20.26 -7.83 3.79
C PHE A 606 -21.69 -7.28 3.81
N LYS A 607 -21.82 -5.94 3.83
CA LYS A 607 -23.09 -5.25 3.59
C LYS A 607 -23.33 -5.06 2.10
N ASP A 608 -24.60 -4.96 1.71
CA ASP A 608 -24.96 -4.57 0.36
C ASP A 608 -24.61 -3.10 0.10
N VAL A 609 -24.21 -2.80 -1.14
CA VAL A 609 -23.99 -1.44 -1.62
C VAL A 609 -25.25 -0.92 -2.31
N TYR A 610 -25.79 0.17 -1.80
CA TYR A 610 -26.86 0.91 -2.48
C TYR A 610 -26.25 1.85 -3.52
N TYR A 611 -26.25 1.42 -4.78
CA TYR A 611 -25.66 2.19 -5.89
C TYR A 611 -26.68 3.08 -6.62
N TYR A 612 -27.93 2.64 -6.73
CA TYR A 612 -28.95 3.39 -7.46
C TYR A 612 -29.70 4.35 -6.55
N ARG A 613 -30.14 5.47 -7.11
CA ARG A 613 -30.75 6.57 -6.36
C ARG A 613 -31.98 6.10 -5.57
N GLU A 614 -32.81 5.27 -6.17
CA GLU A 614 -34.00 4.70 -5.53
C GLU A 614 -33.65 3.85 -4.29
N ASP A 615 -32.54 3.09 -4.34
CA ASP A 615 -32.08 2.28 -3.23
C ASP A 615 -31.46 3.17 -2.13
N ILE A 616 -30.74 4.22 -2.52
CA ILE A 616 -30.15 5.20 -1.59
C ILE A 616 -31.24 5.97 -0.85
N GLU A 617 -32.23 6.52 -1.56
CA GLU A 617 -33.32 7.30 -0.97
C GLU A 617 -34.17 6.45 -0.01
N LYS A 618 -34.37 5.16 -0.34
CA LYS A 618 -35.09 4.23 0.52
C LYS A 618 -34.34 3.90 1.83
N ASN A 619 -33.02 3.91 1.80
CA ASN A 619 -32.16 3.53 2.93
C ASN A 619 -31.44 4.73 3.57
N ALA A 620 -31.81 5.96 3.22
CA ALA A 620 -31.15 7.16 3.74
C ALA A 620 -31.50 7.38 5.22
N GLU A 621 -30.48 7.39 6.08
CA GLU A 621 -30.64 7.77 7.49
C GLU A 621 -30.69 9.30 7.67
N LYS A 622 -30.02 10.05 6.79
CA LYS A 622 -29.96 11.51 6.82
C LYS A 622 -29.80 12.08 5.42
N THR A 623 -30.62 13.09 5.11
CA THR A 623 -30.51 13.89 3.88
C THR A 623 -30.30 15.35 4.24
N TYR A 624 -29.39 16.02 3.55
CA TYR A 624 -29.13 17.45 3.74
C TYR A 624 -28.53 18.05 2.47
N GLN A 625 -28.62 19.37 2.34
CA GLN A 625 -28.03 20.13 1.24
C GLN A 625 -27.03 21.16 1.80
N PRO A 626 -25.72 20.93 1.67
CA PRO A 626 -24.72 21.91 2.08
C PRO A 626 -24.95 23.26 1.39
N GLY A 627 -24.79 24.36 2.12
CA GLY A 627 -24.86 25.72 1.58
C GLY A 627 -26.25 26.32 1.38
N LEU A 628 -27.33 25.52 1.47
CA LEU A 628 -28.70 26.03 1.50
C LEU A 628 -29.28 25.92 2.92
N ASN A 629 -29.30 27.05 3.63
CA ASN A 629 -30.11 27.29 4.82
C ASN A 629 -30.87 28.61 4.65
#